data_AF-A0A1J4KSP8-F1
#
_entry.id   AF-A0A1J4KSP8-F1
#
_cell.length_a   1.000
_cell.length_b   1.000
_cell.length_c   1.000
_cell.angle_alpha   90.00
_cell.angle_beta   90.00
_cell.angle_gamma   90.00
#
_symmetry.space_group_name_H-M   'P 1'
#
loop_
_entity.id
_entity.type
_entity.pdbx_description
1 polymer ?
#
loop_
_entity_poly.entity_id
_entity_poly.type
_entity_poly.pdbx_seq_one_letter_code
_entity_poly.pdbx_strand_id
1 'polypeptide(L)'
;MTLSVEERKALLLSIAEDVQGADKLDQFLSTHEHFRAYNGFEPSGRMHIAQALMTAINTNAITKAGGTMVLYIADIFALLNHKMGGDINKIHDVGLYFIEVFKACGMDLDHVEFIWAKDFIQENQVEYFNLVNNISAFATLNRIKRTVQIMGRKEGDNLSLSQLIYPCMQAADVFMLNVDFCQLGVDQRKVNMLAIEYANSIKRTPPMILSHHMLMGLKGKAVKMSKSDPEGAIFIEDTREDVFRKVSKAVCPAEANDNPLFEYLKYIIMKKIPEVTICGKTYTDSEQVKENFAEIVSNEAQFRDDVANYIDMVIQPIREHFQKPELQDLLKRVESYRVTR
;
A
#
# COMPACT_ATOMS: atom_id res chain seq x y z
N MET A 1 28.21 -1.02 -3.17
CA MET A 1 28.52 0.17 -3.99
C MET A 1 27.38 1.14 -3.79
N THR A 2 27.68 2.42 -3.56
CA THR A 2 26.66 3.46 -3.44
C THR A 2 26.07 3.72 -4.82
N LEU A 3 24.74 3.67 -4.95
CA LEU A 3 24.05 3.91 -6.22
C LEU A 3 24.24 5.36 -6.68
N SER A 4 24.31 5.58 -7.99
CA SER A 4 24.32 6.93 -8.57
C SER A 4 22.98 7.65 -8.36
N VAL A 5 22.95 8.97 -8.55
CA VAL A 5 21.71 9.75 -8.47
C VAL A 5 20.68 9.24 -9.48
N GLU A 6 21.10 8.90 -10.69
CA GLU A 6 20.27 8.35 -11.75
C GLU A 6 19.70 6.98 -11.38
N GLU A 7 20.51 6.11 -10.78
CA GLU A 7 20.07 4.78 -10.31
C GLU A 7 19.05 4.89 -9.15
N ARG A 8 19.31 5.76 -8.18
CA ARG A 8 18.40 6.06 -7.06
C ARG A 8 17.06 6.60 -7.59
N LYS A 9 17.12 7.55 -8.52
CA LYS A 9 15.94 8.11 -9.18
C LYS A 9 15.15 7.05 -9.94
N ALA A 10 15.82 6.21 -10.72
CA ALA A 10 15.16 5.13 -11.46
C ALA A 10 14.41 4.17 -10.53
N LEU A 11 15.01 3.80 -9.39
CA LEU A 11 14.34 2.98 -8.37
C LEU A 11 13.07 3.65 -7.83
N LEU A 12 13.15 4.92 -7.42
CA LEU A 12 12.00 5.66 -6.87
C LEU A 12 10.88 5.87 -7.89
N LEU A 13 11.22 6.12 -9.16
CA LEU A 13 10.21 6.27 -10.22
C LEU A 13 9.60 4.92 -10.62
N SER A 14 10.34 3.81 -10.49
CA SER A 14 9.85 2.48 -10.86
C SER A 14 8.68 1.96 -10.01
N ILE A 15 8.44 2.57 -8.84
CA ILE A 15 7.39 2.21 -7.89
C ILE A 15 6.22 3.20 -7.89
N ALA A 16 6.29 4.26 -8.70
CA ALA A 16 5.28 5.31 -8.75
C ALA A 16 4.55 5.31 -10.10
N GLU A 17 3.23 5.38 -10.04
CA GLU A 17 2.36 5.70 -11.19
C GLU A 17 2.20 7.22 -11.34
N ASP A 18 2.18 7.95 -10.23
CA ASP A 18 2.05 9.41 -10.21
C ASP A 18 3.07 10.04 -9.27
N VAL A 19 3.79 11.04 -9.79
CA VAL A 19 4.86 11.72 -9.06
C VAL A 19 4.58 13.22 -9.03
N GLN A 20 4.57 13.78 -7.83
CA GLN A 20 4.51 15.23 -7.62
C GLN A 20 5.87 15.73 -7.11
N GLY A 21 6.44 16.74 -7.79
CA GLY A 21 7.79 17.24 -7.51
C GLY A 21 8.92 16.53 -8.25
N ALA A 22 8.61 15.82 -9.34
CA ALA A 22 9.60 15.07 -10.14
C ALA A 22 10.75 15.95 -10.67
N ASP A 23 10.46 17.23 -10.96
CA ASP A 23 11.41 18.25 -11.40
C ASP A 23 12.51 18.53 -10.37
N LYS A 24 12.24 18.29 -9.08
CA LYS A 24 13.17 18.55 -7.97
C LYS A 24 13.96 17.31 -7.56
N LEU A 25 13.63 16.14 -8.09
CA LEU A 25 14.16 14.86 -7.62
C LEU A 25 15.67 14.75 -7.82
N ASP A 26 16.21 15.22 -8.94
CA ASP A 26 17.66 15.21 -9.23
C ASP A 26 18.43 16.10 -8.24
N GLN A 27 17.92 17.32 -8.00
CA GLN A 27 18.51 18.25 -7.04
C GLN A 27 18.42 17.70 -5.60
N PHE A 28 17.28 17.11 -5.25
CA PHE A 28 17.08 16.54 -3.93
C PHE A 28 18.06 15.38 -3.69
N LEU A 29 18.13 14.40 -4.59
CA LEU A 29 18.99 13.23 -4.44
C LEU A 29 20.49 13.54 -4.51
N SER A 30 20.89 14.61 -5.22
CA SER A 30 22.29 15.06 -5.25
C SER A 30 22.73 15.76 -3.95
N THR A 31 21.79 16.25 -3.15
CA THR A 31 22.06 16.97 -1.89
C THR A 31 21.69 16.17 -0.63
N HIS A 32 20.88 15.12 -0.78
CA HIS A 32 20.40 14.28 0.32
C HIS A 32 20.86 12.84 0.11
N GLU A 33 21.83 12.41 0.91
CA GLU A 33 22.25 11.00 0.97
C GLU A 33 21.15 10.13 1.59
N HIS A 34 20.51 10.64 2.64
CA HIS A 34 19.39 9.99 3.33
C HIS A 34 18.12 10.84 3.23
N PHE A 35 16.97 10.17 3.21
CA PHE A 35 15.65 10.79 3.19
C PHE A 35 14.64 9.88 3.88
N ARG A 36 13.47 10.42 4.20
CA ARG A 36 12.40 9.69 4.89
C ARG A 36 11.17 9.58 4.00
N ALA A 37 10.67 8.36 3.82
CA ALA A 37 9.40 8.09 3.17
C ALA A 37 8.43 7.48 4.18
N TYR A 38 7.12 7.62 3.95
CA TYR A 38 6.13 6.91 4.76
C TYR A 38 4.99 6.31 3.95
N ASN A 39 4.42 5.24 4.51
CA ASN A 39 3.16 4.65 4.10
C ASN A 39 2.31 4.29 5.32
N GLY A 40 1.05 4.73 5.35
CA GLY A 40 0.14 4.56 6.47
C GLY A 40 -0.97 3.54 6.21
N PHE A 41 -1.30 2.73 7.22
CA PHE A 41 -2.31 1.67 7.10
C PHE A 41 -3.28 1.67 8.27
N GLU A 42 -4.57 1.71 7.99
CA GLU A 42 -5.62 1.40 8.98
C GLU A 42 -5.65 -0.12 9.27
N PRO A 43 -5.41 -0.56 10.52
CA PRO A 43 -5.61 -1.97 10.88
C PRO A 43 -7.10 -2.31 10.83
N SER A 44 -7.51 -2.99 9.75
CA SER A 44 -8.91 -3.10 9.33
C SER A 44 -9.32 -4.53 8.94
N GLY A 45 -8.73 -5.54 9.56
CA GLY A 45 -8.90 -6.97 9.25
C GLY A 45 -7.82 -7.50 8.30
N ARG A 46 -8.09 -8.65 7.67
CA ARG A 46 -7.19 -9.42 6.78
C ARG A 46 -6.39 -8.55 5.80
N MET A 47 -5.14 -8.92 5.52
CA MET A 47 -4.28 -8.19 4.57
C MET A 47 -4.35 -8.84 3.18
N HIS A 48 -4.67 -8.04 2.16
CA HIS A 48 -4.63 -8.55 0.77
C HIS A 48 -3.21 -8.48 0.20
N ILE A 49 -2.94 -9.28 -0.84
CA ILE A 49 -1.59 -9.46 -1.42
C ILE A 49 -0.93 -8.14 -1.83
N ALA A 50 -1.67 -7.20 -2.43
CA ALA A 50 -1.10 -5.89 -2.80
C ALA A 50 -0.64 -5.09 -1.56
N GLN A 51 -1.43 -5.08 -0.48
CA GLN A 51 -1.05 -4.40 0.75
C GLN A 51 0.25 -4.99 1.32
N ALA A 52 0.43 -6.31 1.27
CA ALA A 52 1.62 -6.97 1.77
C ALA A 52 2.83 -6.79 0.84
N LEU A 53 2.73 -7.34 -0.37
CA LEU A 53 3.87 -7.50 -1.27
C LEU A 53 4.23 -6.22 -2.01
N MET A 54 3.27 -5.41 -2.45
CA MET A 54 3.61 -4.13 -3.10
C MET A 54 4.22 -3.16 -2.10
N THR A 55 3.74 -3.13 -0.84
CA THR A 55 4.39 -2.34 0.21
C THR A 55 5.83 -2.79 0.42
N ALA A 56 6.09 -4.10 0.46
CA ALA A 56 7.46 -4.62 0.57
C ALA A 56 8.34 -4.28 -0.63
N ILE A 57 7.81 -4.39 -1.85
CA ILE A 57 8.53 -4.01 -3.08
C ILE A 57 8.89 -2.52 -3.05
N ASN A 58 7.92 -1.66 -2.73
CA ASN A 58 8.10 -0.21 -2.68
C ASN A 58 9.07 0.19 -1.57
N THR A 59 8.94 -0.42 -0.40
CA THR A 59 9.84 -0.23 0.75
C THR A 59 11.27 -0.58 0.36
N ASN A 60 11.49 -1.74 -0.24
CA ASN A 60 12.83 -2.17 -0.65
C ASN A 60 13.43 -1.27 -1.74
N ALA A 61 12.62 -0.67 -2.61
CA ALA A 61 13.11 0.31 -3.58
C ALA A 61 13.54 1.62 -2.89
N ILE A 62 12.78 2.08 -1.89
CA ILE A 62 13.13 3.24 -1.06
C ILE A 62 14.41 3.00 -0.28
N THR A 63 14.53 1.87 0.41
CA THR A 63 15.71 1.59 1.26
C THR A 63 16.96 1.40 0.43
N LYS A 64 16.88 0.71 -0.72
CA LYS A 64 17.97 0.61 -1.69
C LYS A 64 18.38 1.98 -2.25
N ALA A 65 17.45 2.92 -2.39
CA ALA A 65 17.74 4.29 -2.81
C ALA A 65 18.33 5.17 -1.68
N GLY A 66 18.59 4.61 -0.49
CA GLY A 66 19.19 5.32 0.65
C GLY A 66 18.19 5.96 1.62
N GLY A 67 16.89 5.66 1.46
CA GLY A 67 15.84 6.19 2.32
C GLY A 67 15.50 5.29 3.52
N THR A 68 14.89 5.88 4.55
CA THR A 68 14.20 5.15 5.62
C THR A 68 12.71 5.12 5.32
N MET A 69 12.09 3.94 5.43
CA MET A 69 10.65 3.78 5.24
C MET A 69 9.92 3.69 6.58
N VAL A 70 9.00 4.60 6.81
CA VAL A 70 8.09 4.58 7.96
C VAL A 70 6.81 3.85 7.58
N LEU A 71 6.54 2.72 8.23
CA LEU A 71 5.27 2.03 8.16
C LEU A 71 4.40 2.49 9.34
N TYR A 72 3.49 3.42 9.05
CA TYR A 72 2.67 4.08 10.06
C TYR A 72 1.39 3.27 10.32
N ILE A 73 1.32 2.66 11.51
CA ILE A 73 0.19 1.86 11.95
C ILE A 73 -0.89 2.79 12.49
N ALA A 74 -1.85 3.11 11.64
CA ALA A 74 -2.86 4.15 11.85
C ALA A 74 -4.03 3.62 12.69
N ASP A 75 -3.76 3.22 13.92
CA ASP A 75 -4.73 2.60 14.84
C ASP A 75 -5.82 3.58 15.32
N ILE A 76 -5.46 4.79 15.73
CA ILE A 76 -6.44 5.85 16.05
C ILE A 76 -7.26 6.22 14.82
N PHE A 77 -6.65 6.25 13.64
CA PHE A 77 -7.35 6.52 12.38
C PHE A 77 -8.38 5.42 12.07
N ALA A 78 -8.01 4.15 12.24
CA ALA A 78 -8.93 3.02 12.11
C ALA A 78 -10.10 3.12 13.11
N LEU A 79 -9.83 3.57 14.35
CA LEU A 79 -10.87 3.83 15.35
C LEU A 79 -11.83 4.95 14.91
N LEU A 80 -11.28 6.08 14.44
CA LEU A 80 -12.05 7.24 13.95
C LEU A 80 -12.89 6.91 12.71
N ASN A 81 -12.47 5.93 11.92
CA ASN A 81 -13.20 5.41 10.76
C ASN A 81 -14.05 4.16 11.07
N HIS A 82 -14.26 3.85 12.36
CA HIS A 82 -15.16 2.79 12.84
C HIS A 82 -14.79 1.37 12.37
N LYS A 83 -13.49 1.10 12.17
CA LYS A 83 -12.99 -0.24 11.86
C LYS A 83 -13.06 -1.16 13.09
N MET A 84 -13.20 -2.46 12.84
CA MET A 84 -13.31 -3.51 13.86
C MET A 84 -14.42 -3.24 14.90
N GLY A 85 -15.50 -2.56 14.50
CA GLY A 85 -16.59 -2.15 15.40
C GLY A 85 -16.20 -1.05 16.39
N GLY A 86 -15.12 -0.31 16.15
CA GLY A 86 -14.61 0.71 17.06
C GLY A 86 -13.87 0.15 18.28
N ASP A 87 -13.39 -1.10 18.20
CA ASP A 87 -12.67 -1.77 19.28
C ASP A 87 -11.15 -1.62 19.09
N ILE A 88 -10.54 -0.76 19.91
CA ILE A 88 -9.10 -0.46 19.82
C ILE A 88 -8.22 -1.68 20.09
N ASN A 89 -8.67 -2.66 20.90
CA ASN A 89 -7.89 -3.87 21.17
C ASN A 89 -7.83 -4.76 19.93
N LYS A 90 -8.95 -4.88 19.20
CA LYS A 90 -8.98 -5.62 17.92
C LYS A 90 -8.15 -4.91 16.85
N ILE A 91 -8.21 -3.57 16.80
CA ILE A 91 -7.37 -2.77 15.90
C ILE A 91 -5.89 -3.02 16.20
N HIS A 92 -5.52 -3.05 17.48
CA HIS A 92 -4.15 -3.35 17.91
C HIS A 92 -3.71 -4.77 17.51
N ASP A 93 -4.52 -5.79 17.76
CA ASP A 93 -4.23 -7.17 17.29
C ASP A 93 -4.05 -7.22 15.76
N VAL A 94 -4.89 -6.53 14.99
CA VAL A 94 -4.72 -6.45 13.52
C VAL A 94 -3.43 -5.70 13.15
N GLY A 95 -3.06 -4.65 13.88
CA GLY A 95 -1.83 -3.90 13.64
C GLY A 95 -0.59 -4.75 13.88
N LEU A 96 -0.58 -5.55 14.94
CA LEU A 96 0.48 -6.54 15.20
C LEU A 96 0.54 -7.59 14.08
N TYR A 97 -0.61 -8.09 13.63
CA TYR A 97 -0.67 -8.99 12.48
C TYR A 97 -0.05 -8.35 11.24
N PHE A 98 -0.36 -7.08 10.94
CA PHE A 98 0.23 -6.36 9.80
C PHE A 98 1.76 -6.25 9.90
N ILE A 99 2.28 -5.92 11.07
CA ILE A 99 3.72 -5.84 11.32
C ILE A 99 4.37 -7.20 11.04
N GLU A 100 3.81 -8.30 11.55
CA GLU A 100 4.36 -9.64 11.36
C GLU A 100 4.33 -10.10 9.90
N VAL A 101 3.29 -9.69 9.16
CA VAL A 101 3.24 -9.89 7.70
C VAL A 101 4.38 -9.15 7.01
N PHE A 102 4.57 -7.86 7.30
CA PHE A 102 5.62 -7.06 6.67
C PHE A 102 7.01 -7.61 6.95
N LYS A 103 7.27 -8.09 8.17
CA LYS A 103 8.51 -8.81 8.52
C LYS A 103 8.71 -10.07 7.67
N ALA A 104 7.65 -10.80 7.35
CA ALA A 104 7.71 -12.01 6.53
C ALA A 104 7.79 -11.75 5.02
N CYS A 105 7.53 -10.51 4.57
CA CYS A 105 7.53 -10.15 3.15
C CYS A 105 8.94 -9.94 2.53
N GLY A 106 10.00 -10.11 3.31
CA GLY A 106 11.38 -9.89 2.88
C GLY A 106 11.72 -8.41 2.71
N MET A 107 11.29 -7.58 3.65
CA MET A 107 11.69 -6.17 3.74
C MET A 107 13.10 -6.04 4.34
N ASP A 108 13.84 -5.01 3.94
CA ASP A 108 15.06 -4.58 4.61
C ASP A 108 14.72 -3.87 5.93
N LEU A 109 14.59 -4.64 7.01
CA LEU A 109 14.10 -4.14 8.30
C LEU A 109 15.06 -3.16 9.00
N ASP A 110 16.35 -3.12 8.60
CA ASP A 110 17.33 -2.20 9.19
C ASP A 110 17.02 -0.73 8.85
N HIS A 111 16.27 -0.50 7.77
CA HIS A 111 15.88 0.82 7.29
C HIS A 111 14.34 1.02 7.31
N VAL A 112 13.64 0.23 8.12
CA VAL A 112 12.18 0.30 8.29
C VAL A 112 11.83 0.62 9.73
N GLU A 113 10.97 1.62 9.91
CA GLU A 113 10.44 2.00 11.21
C GLU A 113 8.93 1.73 11.28
N PHE A 114 8.51 0.95 12.28
CA PHE A 114 7.09 0.78 12.60
C PHE A 114 6.69 1.80 13.66
N ILE A 115 5.79 2.71 13.32
CA ILE A 115 5.31 3.75 14.23
C ILE A 115 3.81 3.59 14.43
N TRP A 116 3.38 3.46 15.68
CA TRP A 116 1.96 3.44 16.04
C TRP A 116 1.44 4.87 16.17
N ALA A 117 0.36 5.19 15.45
CA ALA A 117 -0.20 6.53 15.42
C ALA A 117 -0.64 7.01 16.81
N LYS A 118 -1.29 6.14 17.59
CA LYS A 118 -1.67 6.43 18.98
C LYS A 118 -0.49 6.93 19.81
N ASP A 119 0.59 6.14 19.83
CA ASP A 119 1.74 6.41 20.69
C ASP A 119 2.47 7.68 20.22
N PHE A 120 2.68 7.80 18.90
CA PHE A 120 3.29 8.97 18.29
C PHE A 120 2.51 10.27 18.57
N ILE A 121 1.18 10.24 18.42
CA ILE A 121 0.33 11.40 18.69
C ILE A 121 0.32 11.73 20.19
N GLN A 122 0.32 10.71 21.06
CA GLN A 122 0.35 10.92 22.50
C GLN A 122 1.64 11.61 22.95
N GLU A 123 2.78 11.21 22.39
CA GLU A 123 4.09 11.82 22.69
C GLU A 123 4.20 13.26 22.16
N ASN A 124 3.52 13.58 21.06
CA ASN A 124 3.62 14.87 20.37
C ASN A 124 2.31 15.68 20.41
N GLN A 125 1.47 15.46 21.42
CA GLN A 125 0.06 15.86 21.42
C GLN A 125 -0.15 17.36 21.13
N VAL A 126 0.62 18.23 21.79
CA VAL A 126 0.44 19.69 21.66
C VAL A 126 0.74 20.14 20.23
N GLU A 127 1.90 19.75 19.69
CA GLU A 127 2.35 20.14 18.36
C GLU A 127 1.47 19.53 17.28
N TYR A 128 1.12 18.25 17.44
CA TYR A 128 0.26 17.52 16.52
C TYR A 128 -1.10 18.21 16.38
N PHE A 129 -1.81 18.46 17.48
CA PHE A 129 -3.13 19.07 17.41
C PHE A 129 -3.10 20.56 17.05
N ASN A 130 -2.02 21.29 17.38
CA ASN A 130 -1.83 22.64 16.85
C ASN A 130 -1.77 22.62 15.32
N LEU A 131 -1.03 21.68 14.74
CA LEU A 131 -0.94 21.54 13.29
C LEU A 131 -2.27 21.10 12.67
N VAL A 132 -2.97 20.14 13.27
CA VAL A 132 -4.32 19.72 12.83
C VAL A 132 -5.28 20.90 12.83
N ASN A 133 -5.26 21.72 13.89
CA ASN A 133 -6.08 22.92 13.98
C ASN A 133 -5.73 23.93 12.89
N ASN A 134 -4.45 24.18 12.64
CA ASN A 134 -4.01 25.09 11.57
C ASN A 134 -4.44 24.61 10.19
N ILE A 135 -4.32 23.31 9.90
CA ILE A 135 -4.78 22.71 8.64
C ILE A 135 -6.30 22.82 8.51
N SER A 136 -7.04 22.60 9.61
CA SER A 136 -8.51 22.74 9.63
C SER A 136 -8.97 24.19 9.43
N ALA A 137 -8.21 25.18 9.90
CA ALA A 137 -8.48 26.60 9.68
C ALA A 137 -8.17 27.05 8.25
N PHE A 138 -7.20 26.40 7.60
CA PHE A 138 -6.86 26.60 6.20
C PHE A 138 -7.88 25.98 5.25
N ALA A 139 -8.33 24.75 5.52
CA ALA A 139 -9.17 23.99 4.62
C ALA A 139 -10.65 24.33 4.75
N THR A 140 -11.35 24.51 3.62
CA THR A 140 -12.81 24.62 3.64
C THR A 140 -13.46 23.25 3.86
N LEU A 141 -14.66 23.22 4.44
CA LEU A 141 -15.43 21.99 4.61
C LEU A 141 -15.64 21.22 3.28
N ASN A 142 -15.88 21.94 2.18
CA ASN A 142 -16.02 21.32 0.86
C ASN A 142 -14.71 20.68 0.38
N ARG A 143 -13.55 21.30 0.68
CA ARG A 143 -12.24 20.71 0.37
C ARG A 143 -12.01 19.41 1.13
N ILE A 144 -12.38 19.39 2.42
CA ILE A 144 -12.29 18.21 3.29
C ILE A 144 -13.26 17.10 2.85
N LYS A 145 -14.50 17.44 2.49
CA LYS A 145 -15.45 16.44 1.96
C LYS A 145 -14.89 15.75 0.72
N ARG A 146 -14.18 16.46 -0.15
CA ARG A 146 -13.55 15.84 -1.34
C ARG A 146 -12.47 14.82 -1.01
N THR A 147 -11.84 14.89 0.16
CA THR A 147 -10.77 13.96 0.56
C THR A 147 -11.29 12.70 1.23
N VAL A 148 -12.58 12.56 1.53
CA VAL A 148 -13.11 11.42 2.32
C VAL A 148 -12.92 10.04 1.67
N GLN A 149 -12.61 10.00 0.38
CA GLN A 149 -12.28 8.78 -0.35
C GLN A 149 -11.01 8.09 0.18
N ILE A 150 -10.10 8.82 0.82
CA ILE A 150 -8.86 8.27 1.40
C ILE A 150 -9.14 7.19 2.45
N MET A 151 -10.30 7.26 3.11
CA MET A 151 -10.75 6.32 4.14
C MET A 151 -11.88 5.40 3.63
N GLY A 152 -12.06 5.33 2.30
CA GLY A 152 -13.06 4.47 1.64
C GLY A 152 -14.51 4.96 1.72
N ARG A 153 -14.74 6.25 2.03
CA ARG A 153 -16.08 6.88 2.10
C ARG A 153 -16.38 7.70 0.84
N LYS A 154 -17.65 8.04 0.63
CA LYS A 154 -18.09 8.93 -0.45
C LYS A 154 -18.53 10.29 0.11
N GLU A 155 -18.45 11.34 -0.71
CA GLU A 155 -18.80 12.71 -0.30
C GLU A 155 -20.27 12.86 0.14
N GLY A 156 -21.16 12.02 -0.40
CA GLY A 156 -22.58 11.98 -0.08
C GLY A 156 -22.97 11.03 1.04
N ASP A 157 -22.02 10.31 1.65
CA ASP A 157 -22.31 9.45 2.80
C ASP A 157 -22.66 10.31 4.04
N ASN A 158 -23.34 9.72 5.02
CA ASN A 158 -23.55 10.36 6.31
C ASN A 158 -22.26 10.28 7.13
N LEU A 159 -21.44 11.33 7.04
CA LEU A 159 -20.11 11.38 7.65
C LEU A 159 -20.17 11.83 9.10
N SER A 160 -19.43 11.15 9.98
CA SER A 160 -19.20 11.61 11.35
C SER A 160 -18.23 12.80 11.38
N LEU A 161 -18.21 13.56 12.49
CA LEU A 161 -17.23 14.64 12.64
C LEU A 161 -15.79 14.12 12.65
N SER A 162 -15.55 12.93 13.22
CA SER A 162 -14.22 12.29 13.19
C SER A 162 -13.73 12.09 11.76
N GLN A 163 -14.62 11.70 10.85
CA GLN A 163 -14.33 11.53 9.42
C GLN A 163 -14.03 12.85 8.70
N LEU A 164 -14.50 13.99 9.21
CA LEU A 164 -14.13 15.32 8.70
C LEU A 164 -12.80 15.82 9.28
N ILE A 165 -12.42 15.40 10.48
CA ILE A 165 -11.13 15.73 11.09
C ILE A 165 -10.00 14.85 10.54
N TYR A 166 -10.31 13.60 10.18
CA TYR A 166 -9.37 12.59 9.69
C TYR A 166 -8.43 13.13 8.60
N PRO A 167 -8.88 13.81 7.52
CA PRO A 167 -7.97 14.30 6.48
C PRO A 167 -7.00 15.37 6.98
N CYS A 168 -7.40 16.19 7.97
CA CYS A 168 -6.50 17.16 8.60
C CYS A 168 -5.42 16.46 9.43
N MET A 169 -5.78 15.39 10.14
CA MET A 169 -4.83 14.55 10.88
C MET A 169 -3.84 13.88 9.93
N GLN A 170 -4.31 13.26 8.84
CA GLN A 170 -3.41 12.61 7.88
C GLN A 170 -2.50 13.63 7.15
N ALA A 171 -2.99 14.84 6.88
CA ALA A 171 -2.15 15.90 6.34
C ALA A 171 -1.11 16.39 7.38
N ALA A 172 -1.43 16.38 8.68
CA ALA A 172 -0.50 16.71 9.74
C ALA A 172 0.62 15.66 9.88
N ASP A 173 0.30 14.37 9.72
CA ASP A 173 1.26 13.26 9.82
C ASP A 173 2.50 13.48 8.94
N VAL A 174 2.28 13.93 7.69
CA VAL A 174 3.35 14.26 6.72
C VAL A 174 4.41 15.18 7.34
N PHE A 175 3.97 16.21 8.04
CA PHE A 175 4.86 17.21 8.61
C PHE A 175 5.44 16.81 9.95
N MET A 176 4.67 16.07 10.77
CA MET A 176 5.08 15.62 12.10
C MET A 176 6.09 14.47 12.02
N LEU A 177 5.92 13.58 11.04
CA LEU A 177 6.85 12.48 10.77
C LEU A 177 8.10 12.93 9.99
N ASN A 178 8.20 14.23 9.64
CA ASN A 178 9.28 14.82 8.83
C ASN A 178 9.56 14.03 7.55
N VAL A 179 8.51 13.78 6.75
CA VAL A 179 8.64 12.96 5.54
C VAL A 179 9.06 13.82 4.35
N ASP A 180 10.03 13.32 3.59
CA ASP A 180 10.42 13.87 2.29
C ASP A 180 9.53 13.31 1.17
N PHE A 181 9.15 12.04 1.29
CA PHE A 181 8.31 11.34 0.32
C PHE A 181 7.05 10.72 0.94
N CYS A 182 5.88 11.13 0.46
CA CYS A 182 4.63 10.41 0.73
C CYS A 182 4.51 9.25 -0.27
N GLN A 183 4.76 8.01 0.17
CA GLN A 183 4.66 6.81 -0.66
C GLN A 183 3.36 6.07 -0.36
N LEU A 184 2.27 6.53 -0.95
CA LEU A 184 0.91 6.03 -0.73
C LEU A 184 0.26 5.57 -2.05
N GLY A 185 -0.91 4.94 -2.00
CA GLY A 185 -1.65 4.61 -3.22
C GLY A 185 -2.18 5.88 -3.92
N VAL A 186 -2.44 5.82 -5.24
CA VAL A 186 -3.04 6.98 -5.95
C VAL A 186 -4.41 7.40 -5.40
N ASP A 187 -5.08 6.53 -4.65
CA ASP A 187 -6.32 6.84 -3.93
C ASP A 187 -6.11 7.82 -2.75
N GLN A 188 -4.88 7.94 -2.23
CA GLN A 188 -4.49 8.90 -1.20
C GLN A 188 -4.10 10.27 -1.77
N ARG A 189 -4.10 10.45 -3.10
CA ARG A 189 -3.66 11.68 -3.77
C ARG A 189 -4.30 12.94 -3.21
N LYS A 190 -5.60 12.92 -2.92
CA LYS A 190 -6.34 14.14 -2.55
C LYS A 190 -5.90 14.77 -1.23
N VAL A 191 -5.48 13.96 -0.25
CA VAL A 191 -4.95 14.45 1.03
C VAL A 191 -3.47 14.82 0.93
N ASN A 192 -2.71 14.12 0.10
CA ASN A 192 -1.34 14.54 -0.25
C ASN A 192 -1.32 15.92 -0.91
N MET A 193 -2.27 16.20 -1.81
CA MET A 193 -2.43 17.54 -2.38
C MET A 193 -2.87 18.57 -1.34
N LEU A 194 -3.70 18.20 -0.35
CA LEU A 194 -4.05 19.09 0.76
C LEU A 194 -2.80 19.48 1.57
N ALA A 195 -1.90 18.52 1.84
CA ALA A 195 -0.64 18.79 2.51
C ALA A 195 0.27 19.73 1.68
N ILE A 196 0.36 19.54 0.36
CA ILE A 196 1.11 20.44 -0.54
C ILE A 196 0.50 21.86 -0.53
N GLU A 197 -0.81 21.98 -0.69
CA GLU A 197 -1.55 23.25 -0.65
C GLU A 197 -1.27 23.99 0.67
N TYR A 198 -1.35 23.28 1.79
CA TYR A 198 -1.06 23.82 3.11
C TYR A 198 0.40 24.26 3.26
N ALA A 199 1.36 23.41 2.89
CA ALA A 199 2.79 23.73 2.96
C ALA A 199 3.13 25.01 2.19
N ASN A 200 2.59 25.16 0.98
CA ASN A 200 2.78 26.35 0.16
C ASN A 200 2.20 27.61 0.82
N SER A 201 1.02 27.51 1.46
CA SER A 201 0.38 28.64 2.15
C SER A 201 1.22 29.19 3.31
N ILE A 202 1.98 28.33 3.98
CA ILE A 202 2.88 28.68 5.09
C ILE A 202 4.34 28.82 4.66
N LYS A 203 4.63 28.74 3.35
CA LYS A 203 5.98 28.81 2.76
C LYS A 203 6.95 27.76 3.33
N ARG A 204 6.44 26.57 3.69
CA ARG A 204 7.23 25.39 4.05
C ARG A 204 7.49 24.55 2.79
N THR A 205 8.63 23.88 2.73
CA THR A 205 8.92 22.91 1.66
C THR A 205 7.85 21.80 1.67
N PRO A 206 7.11 21.59 0.57
CA PRO A 206 6.13 20.50 0.49
C PRO A 206 6.84 19.15 0.36
N PRO A 207 6.21 18.04 0.81
CA PRO A 207 6.71 16.71 0.52
C PRO A 207 6.64 16.42 -0.98
N MET A 208 7.51 15.56 -1.47
CA MET A 208 7.33 14.91 -2.78
C MET A 208 6.36 13.74 -2.63
N ILE A 209 5.60 13.45 -3.68
CA ILE A 209 4.59 12.38 -3.65
C ILE A 209 5.00 11.30 -4.64
N LEU A 210 5.08 10.05 -4.19
CA LEU A 210 5.37 8.86 -4.99
C LEU A 210 4.18 7.91 -4.90
N SER A 211 3.13 8.19 -5.67
CA SER A 211 1.90 7.42 -5.58
C SER A 211 1.99 6.12 -6.38
N HIS A 212 1.79 4.97 -5.75
CA HIS A 212 1.82 3.67 -6.45
C HIS A 212 0.47 3.30 -7.08
N HIS A 213 0.55 2.46 -8.11
CA HIS A 213 -0.59 1.91 -8.83
C HIS A 213 -1.54 1.10 -7.91
N MET A 214 -2.85 1.22 -8.13
CA MET A 214 -3.86 0.45 -7.39
C MET A 214 -4.17 -0.86 -8.11
N LEU A 215 -3.64 -1.97 -7.60
CA LEU A 215 -3.85 -3.29 -8.21
C LEU A 215 -5.34 -3.64 -8.37
N MET A 216 -5.71 -4.08 -9.56
CA MET A 216 -7.06 -4.54 -9.89
C MET A 216 -7.49 -5.72 -9.01
N GLY A 217 -8.78 -5.78 -8.72
CA GLY A 217 -9.42 -6.98 -8.18
C GLY A 217 -9.54 -8.06 -9.26
N LEU A 218 -9.62 -9.32 -8.83
CA LEU A 218 -9.74 -10.47 -9.73
C LEU A 218 -11.02 -10.42 -10.59
N LYS A 219 -12.01 -9.61 -10.21
CA LYS A 219 -13.25 -9.40 -10.96
C LYS A 219 -13.15 -8.33 -12.06
N GLY A 220 -11.96 -7.78 -12.30
CA GLY A 220 -11.66 -6.88 -13.43
C GLY A 220 -11.47 -5.41 -13.05
N LYS A 221 -11.14 -4.59 -14.06
CA LYS A 221 -10.61 -3.22 -13.96
C LYS A 221 -11.46 -2.22 -13.16
N ALA A 222 -12.78 -2.34 -13.18
CA ALA A 222 -13.66 -1.43 -12.45
C ALA A 222 -13.70 -1.72 -10.93
N VAL A 223 -13.14 -2.85 -10.50
CA VAL A 223 -13.21 -3.32 -9.12
C VAL A 223 -11.82 -3.29 -8.50
N LYS A 224 -11.59 -2.36 -7.58
CA LYS A 224 -10.41 -2.40 -6.69
C LYS A 224 -10.54 -3.59 -5.74
N MET A 225 -9.43 -4.25 -5.42
CA MET A 225 -9.42 -5.23 -4.32
C MET A 225 -9.96 -4.61 -3.04
N SER A 226 -10.89 -5.33 -2.38
CA SER A 226 -11.48 -4.87 -1.14
C SER A 226 -11.69 -6.03 -0.18
N LYS A 227 -11.52 -5.78 1.12
CA LYS A 227 -11.79 -6.76 2.17
C LYS A 227 -13.25 -7.20 2.22
N SER A 228 -14.15 -6.39 1.66
CA SER A 228 -15.59 -6.67 1.56
C SER A 228 -15.97 -7.65 0.45
N ASP A 229 -15.06 -7.96 -0.48
CA ASP A 229 -15.28 -8.96 -1.52
C ASP A 229 -14.17 -10.02 -1.46
N PRO A 230 -14.31 -11.04 -0.61
CA PRO A 230 -13.25 -12.02 -0.37
C PRO A 230 -12.82 -12.81 -1.61
N GLU A 231 -13.71 -12.97 -2.59
CA GLU A 231 -13.43 -13.67 -3.85
C GLU A 231 -12.78 -12.75 -4.90
N GLY A 232 -12.86 -11.43 -4.70
CA GLY A 232 -12.25 -10.43 -5.58
C GLY A 232 -10.79 -10.13 -5.26
N ALA A 233 -10.23 -10.71 -4.19
CA ALA A 233 -8.87 -10.45 -3.72
C ALA A 233 -8.18 -11.73 -3.22
N ILE A 234 -6.87 -11.80 -3.42
CA ILE A 234 -6.01 -12.77 -2.74
C ILE A 234 -5.57 -12.18 -1.40
N PHE A 235 -5.75 -12.95 -0.33
CA PHE A 235 -5.20 -12.67 0.99
C PHE A 235 -3.94 -13.49 1.23
N ILE A 236 -3.07 -13.00 2.09
CA ILE A 236 -1.76 -13.62 2.35
C ILE A 236 -1.85 -14.97 3.08
N GLU A 237 -2.96 -15.21 3.78
CA GLU A 237 -3.24 -16.46 4.49
C GLU A 237 -4.09 -17.42 3.65
N ASP A 238 -4.51 -17.02 2.44
CA ASP A 238 -5.24 -17.92 1.55
C ASP A 238 -4.38 -19.16 1.27
N THR A 239 -5.00 -20.34 1.42
CA THR A 239 -4.37 -21.63 1.11
C THR A 239 -4.02 -21.73 -0.37
N ARG A 240 -3.20 -22.72 -0.73
CA ARG A 240 -2.91 -23.00 -2.14
C ARG A 240 -4.21 -23.26 -2.92
N GLU A 241 -5.11 -24.04 -2.34
CA GLU A 241 -6.42 -24.33 -2.92
C GLU A 241 -7.25 -23.06 -3.12
N ASP A 242 -7.24 -22.14 -2.15
CA ASP A 242 -7.93 -20.85 -2.26
C ASP A 242 -7.35 -19.96 -3.36
N VAL A 243 -6.02 -19.87 -3.46
CA VAL A 243 -5.34 -19.10 -4.53
C VAL A 243 -5.76 -19.64 -5.90
N PHE A 244 -5.63 -20.94 -6.13
CA PHE A 244 -6.00 -21.57 -7.40
C PHE A 244 -7.50 -21.38 -7.72
N ARG A 245 -8.36 -21.57 -6.72
CA ARG A 245 -9.82 -21.39 -6.86
C ARG A 245 -10.21 -19.94 -7.19
N LYS A 246 -9.52 -18.95 -6.64
CA LYS A 246 -9.79 -17.53 -6.91
C LYS A 246 -9.23 -17.10 -8.26
N VAL A 247 -8.01 -17.52 -8.60
CA VAL A 247 -7.38 -17.24 -9.90
C VAL A 247 -8.16 -17.89 -11.05
N SER A 248 -8.66 -19.11 -10.88
CA SER A 248 -9.48 -19.77 -11.91
C SER A 248 -10.79 -19.03 -12.21
N LYS A 249 -11.35 -18.31 -11.23
CA LYS A 249 -12.55 -17.48 -11.37
C LYS A 249 -12.28 -16.03 -11.78
N ALA A 250 -11.02 -15.62 -11.87
CA ALA A 250 -10.67 -14.24 -12.22
C ALA A 250 -11.12 -13.90 -13.65
N VAL A 251 -11.43 -12.65 -13.94
CA VAL A 251 -11.67 -12.19 -15.31
C VAL A 251 -10.32 -12.17 -16.05
N CYS A 252 -10.27 -12.70 -17.28
CA CYS A 252 -9.04 -12.79 -18.06
C CYS A 252 -9.27 -12.26 -19.49
N PRO A 253 -9.43 -10.94 -19.68
CA PRO A 253 -9.59 -10.37 -21.01
C PRO A 253 -8.30 -10.50 -21.84
N ALA A 254 -8.44 -10.49 -23.17
CA ALA A 254 -7.31 -10.58 -24.10
C ALA A 254 -6.45 -9.29 -24.15
N GLU A 255 -6.96 -8.16 -23.66
CA GLU A 255 -6.19 -6.92 -23.53
C GLU A 255 -5.40 -6.93 -22.22
N ALA A 256 -4.06 -6.91 -22.32
CA ALA A 256 -3.16 -7.03 -21.17
C ALA A 256 -3.40 -5.95 -20.12
N ASN A 257 -3.59 -4.70 -20.53
CA ASN A 257 -3.77 -3.57 -19.61
C ASN A 257 -5.12 -3.58 -18.88
N ASP A 258 -6.04 -4.45 -19.28
CA ASP A 258 -7.34 -4.66 -18.64
C ASP A 258 -7.40 -6.00 -17.88
N ASN A 259 -6.30 -6.77 -17.87
CA ASN A 259 -6.24 -8.12 -17.31
C ASN A 259 -5.63 -8.13 -15.90
N PRO A 260 -6.40 -8.52 -14.85
CA PRO A 260 -5.90 -8.53 -13.48
C PRO A 260 -4.76 -9.54 -13.27
N LEU A 261 -4.74 -10.67 -13.99
CA LEU A 261 -3.66 -11.66 -13.85
C LEU A 261 -2.34 -11.13 -14.43
N PHE A 262 -2.41 -10.39 -15.53
CA PHE A 262 -1.25 -9.66 -16.06
C PHE A 262 -0.74 -8.60 -15.08
N GLU A 263 -1.63 -7.87 -14.40
CA GLU A 263 -1.21 -6.92 -13.38
C GLU A 263 -0.49 -7.59 -12.20
N TYR A 264 -0.98 -8.74 -11.74
CA TYR A 264 -0.29 -9.49 -10.67
C TYR A 264 1.10 -9.95 -11.13
N LEU A 265 1.25 -10.37 -12.39
CA LEU A 265 2.56 -10.65 -12.97
C LEU A 265 3.47 -9.43 -12.94
N LYS A 266 3.01 -8.31 -13.49
CA LYS A 266 3.78 -7.07 -13.65
C LYS A 266 4.19 -6.44 -12.32
N TYR A 267 3.24 -6.27 -11.40
CA TYR A 267 3.44 -5.44 -10.19
C TYR A 267 3.87 -6.25 -8.96
N ILE A 268 3.72 -7.57 -8.96
CA ILE A 268 4.07 -8.42 -7.82
C ILE A 268 5.08 -9.50 -8.22
N ILE A 269 4.67 -10.43 -9.09
CA ILE A 269 5.43 -11.66 -9.34
C ILE A 269 6.80 -11.30 -9.93
N MET A 270 6.85 -10.57 -11.04
CA MET A 270 8.12 -10.25 -11.73
C MET A 270 8.99 -9.25 -10.97
N LYS A 271 8.44 -8.57 -9.95
CA LYS A 271 9.23 -7.74 -9.02
C LYS A 271 9.90 -8.56 -7.91
N LYS A 272 9.41 -9.77 -7.65
CA LYS A 272 9.92 -10.70 -6.64
C LYS A 272 10.70 -11.87 -7.25
N ILE A 273 10.33 -12.28 -8.46
CA ILE A 273 10.89 -13.40 -9.20
C ILE A 273 11.43 -12.85 -10.53
N PRO A 274 12.75 -12.75 -10.71
CA PRO A 274 13.35 -12.12 -11.89
C PRO A 274 13.02 -12.78 -13.23
N GLU A 275 12.71 -14.08 -13.21
CA GLU A 275 12.45 -14.88 -14.40
C GLU A 275 11.21 -15.75 -14.18
N VAL A 276 10.23 -15.66 -15.08
CA VAL A 276 8.99 -16.45 -15.01
C VAL A 276 8.76 -17.21 -16.30
N THR A 277 8.28 -18.44 -16.19
CA THR A 277 7.86 -19.26 -17.32
C THR A 277 6.34 -19.28 -17.37
N ILE A 278 5.77 -18.73 -18.44
CA ILE A 278 4.33 -18.64 -18.66
C ILE A 278 4.01 -19.33 -19.98
N CYS A 279 3.06 -20.28 -19.96
CA CYS A 279 2.64 -21.07 -21.13
C CYS A 279 3.84 -21.71 -21.87
N GLY A 280 4.87 -22.14 -21.12
CA GLY A 280 6.06 -22.80 -21.66
C GLY A 280 7.14 -21.88 -22.23
N LYS A 281 6.98 -20.55 -22.17
CA LYS A 281 8.00 -19.57 -22.56
C LYS A 281 8.50 -18.79 -21.35
N THR A 282 9.78 -18.47 -21.34
CA THR A 282 10.43 -17.73 -20.25
C THR A 282 10.52 -16.24 -20.56
N TYR A 283 10.22 -15.41 -19.56
CA TYR A 283 10.18 -13.95 -19.64
C TYR A 283 10.97 -13.33 -18.49
N THR A 284 11.72 -12.27 -18.78
CA THR A 284 12.54 -11.55 -17.79
C THR A 284 12.00 -10.16 -17.43
N ASP A 285 11.04 -9.66 -18.19
CA ASP A 285 10.35 -8.39 -17.91
C ASP A 285 8.89 -8.42 -18.38
N SER A 286 8.08 -7.51 -17.81
CA SER A 286 6.65 -7.48 -18.06
C SER A 286 6.28 -7.01 -19.47
N GLU A 287 7.16 -6.30 -20.18
CA GLU A 287 6.88 -5.83 -21.54
C GLU A 287 6.97 -6.99 -22.53
N GLN A 288 7.92 -7.92 -22.36
CA GLN A 288 7.94 -9.17 -23.15
C GLN A 288 6.65 -9.98 -22.95
N VAL A 289 6.14 -10.10 -21.72
CA VAL A 289 4.87 -10.77 -21.43
C VAL A 289 3.72 -10.06 -22.14
N LYS A 290 3.71 -8.72 -22.12
CA LYS A 290 2.69 -7.89 -22.76
C LYS A 290 2.68 -8.04 -24.28
N GLU A 291 3.85 -8.03 -24.92
CA GLU A 291 4.01 -8.20 -26.36
C GLU A 291 3.51 -9.58 -26.83
N ASN A 292 3.69 -10.61 -26.01
CA ASN A 292 3.27 -11.98 -26.31
C ASN A 292 1.90 -12.34 -25.71
N PHE A 293 1.17 -11.36 -25.16
CA PHE A 293 0.00 -11.62 -24.32
C PHE A 293 -1.15 -12.31 -25.05
N ALA A 294 -1.38 -11.98 -26.33
CA ALA A 294 -2.40 -12.61 -27.15
C ALA A 294 -2.16 -14.13 -27.32
N GLU A 295 -0.89 -14.54 -27.45
CA GLU A 295 -0.51 -15.95 -27.50
C GLU A 295 -0.69 -16.61 -26.13
N ILE A 296 -0.26 -15.94 -25.05
CA ILE A 296 -0.38 -16.44 -23.68
C ILE A 296 -1.86 -16.73 -23.33
N VAL A 297 -2.75 -15.77 -23.58
CA VAL A 297 -4.19 -15.90 -23.26
C VAL A 297 -4.91 -16.89 -24.18
N SER A 298 -4.34 -17.22 -25.35
CA SER A 298 -4.87 -18.32 -26.18
C SER A 298 -4.83 -19.68 -25.46
N ASN A 299 -3.92 -19.84 -24.48
CA ASN A 299 -3.89 -20.96 -23.54
C ASN A 299 -4.25 -20.48 -22.13
N GLU A 300 -5.45 -19.93 -21.98
CA GLU A 300 -5.95 -19.31 -20.74
C GLU A 300 -5.85 -20.24 -19.51
N ALA A 301 -6.11 -21.54 -19.68
CA ALA A 301 -6.04 -22.50 -18.59
C ALA A 301 -4.61 -22.61 -18.01
N GLN A 302 -3.62 -22.79 -18.88
CA GLN A 302 -2.22 -22.84 -18.45
C GLN A 302 -1.77 -21.51 -17.87
N PHE A 303 -2.17 -20.39 -18.49
CA PHE A 303 -1.84 -19.05 -17.99
C PHE A 303 -2.33 -18.84 -16.55
N ARG A 304 -3.59 -19.23 -16.26
CA ARG A 304 -4.16 -19.15 -14.92
C ARG A 304 -3.40 -20.02 -13.92
N ASP A 305 -3.07 -21.25 -14.30
CA ASP A 305 -2.34 -22.17 -13.43
C ASP A 305 -0.91 -21.68 -13.13
N ASP A 306 -0.21 -21.16 -14.14
CA ASP A 306 1.14 -20.59 -13.97
C ASP A 306 1.09 -19.37 -13.03
N VAL A 307 0.15 -18.45 -13.25
CA VAL A 307 -0.03 -17.27 -12.38
C VAL A 307 -0.38 -17.69 -10.95
N ALA A 308 -1.29 -18.67 -10.77
CA ALA A 308 -1.65 -19.18 -9.45
C ALA A 308 -0.45 -19.80 -8.72
N ASN A 309 0.38 -20.58 -9.44
CA ASN A 309 1.62 -21.14 -8.88
C ASN A 309 2.57 -20.04 -8.41
N TYR A 310 2.78 -19.00 -9.22
CA TYR A 310 3.66 -17.91 -8.82
C TYR A 310 3.11 -17.08 -7.66
N ILE A 311 1.80 -16.83 -7.61
CA ILE A 311 1.14 -16.20 -6.46
C ILE A 311 1.36 -17.03 -5.19
N ASP A 312 1.17 -18.35 -5.28
CA ASP A 312 1.39 -19.28 -4.18
C ASP A 312 2.84 -19.22 -3.68
N MET A 313 3.81 -19.23 -4.60
CA MET A 313 5.24 -19.13 -4.28
C MET A 313 5.59 -17.83 -3.55
N VAL A 314 5.09 -16.67 -4.00
CA VAL A 314 5.44 -15.39 -3.36
C VAL A 314 4.76 -15.18 -2.00
N ILE A 315 3.65 -15.88 -1.76
CA ILE A 315 2.93 -15.85 -0.47
C ILE A 315 3.49 -16.89 0.51
N GLN A 316 4.08 -17.98 0.02
CA GLN A 316 4.56 -19.10 0.82
C GLN A 316 5.43 -18.70 2.04
N PRO A 317 6.42 -17.79 1.94
CA PRO A 317 7.21 -17.38 3.10
C PRO A 317 6.38 -16.74 4.23
N ILE A 318 5.31 -16.05 3.87
CA ILE A 318 4.39 -15.44 4.83
C ILE A 318 3.62 -16.54 5.56
N ARG A 319 3.08 -17.53 4.84
CA ARG A 319 2.39 -18.66 5.47
C ARG A 319 3.29 -19.44 6.43
N GLU A 320 4.53 -19.68 6.03
CA GLU A 320 5.54 -20.35 6.86
C GLU A 320 5.85 -19.55 8.13
N HIS A 321 5.96 -18.23 8.04
CA HIS A 321 6.15 -17.37 9.23
C HIS A 321 5.01 -17.53 10.25
N PHE A 322 3.76 -17.60 9.77
CA PHE A 322 2.58 -17.80 10.61
C PHE A 322 2.38 -19.25 11.10
N GLN A 323 3.29 -20.19 10.81
CA GLN A 323 3.28 -21.52 11.43
C GLN A 323 3.81 -21.52 12.87
N LYS A 324 4.47 -20.44 13.31
CA LYS A 324 4.93 -20.28 14.70
C LYS A 324 3.74 -20.22 15.67
N PRO A 325 3.75 -20.94 16.80
CA PRO A 325 2.59 -21.06 17.70
C PRO A 325 1.99 -19.70 18.12
N GLU A 326 2.83 -18.75 18.51
CA GLU A 326 2.42 -17.42 18.96
C GLU A 326 1.75 -16.58 17.87
N LEU A 327 2.12 -16.81 16.60
CA LEU A 327 1.55 -16.11 15.45
C LEU A 327 0.28 -16.78 14.93
N GLN A 328 0.16 -18.10 15.09
CA GLN A 328 -1.09 -18.82 14.79
C GLN A 328 -2.24 -18.30 15.65
N ASP A 329 -2.00 -18.04 16.93
CA ASP A 329 -3.04 -17.51 17.82
C ASP A 329 -3.44 -16.09 17.43
N LEU A 330 -2.47 -15.26 17.02
CA LEU A 330 -2.74 -13.92 16.49
C LEU A 330 -3.59 -13.98 15.20
N LEU A 331 -3.21 -14.84 14.25
CA LEU A 331 -3.93 -15.03 12.99
C LEU A 331 -5.37 -15.50 13.25
N LYS A 332 -5.57 -16.53 14.10
CA LYS A 332 -6.91 -17.02 14.47
C LYS A 332 -7.78 -15.93 15.10
N ARG A 333 -7.20 -15.07 15.96
CA ARG A 333 -7.92 -13.93 16.51
C ARG A 333 -8.36 -12.97 15.41
N VAL A 334 -7.45 -12.58 14.51
CA VAL A 334 -7.75 -11.66 13.40
C VAL A 334 -8.80 -12.25 12.45
N GLU A 335 -8.74 -13.53 12.12
CA GLU A 335 -9.74 -14.23 11.29
C GLU A 335 -11.13 -14.28 11.95
N SER A 336 -11.17 -14.35 13.28
CA SER A 336 -12.43 -14.33 14.04
C SER A 336 -13.12 -12.96 14.03
N TYR A 337 -12.40 -11.89 13.68
CA TYR A 337 -12.95 -10.54 13.69
C TYR A 337 -13.79 -10.28 12.45
N ARG A 338 -15.03 -9.83 12.66
CA ARG A 338 -15.88 -9.34 11.58
C ARG A 338 -15.31 -8.04 11.02
N VAL A 339 -15.03 -8.01 9.72
CA VAL A 339 -14.64 -6.79 9.02
C VAL A 339 -15.84 -5.83 8.95
N THR A 340 -15.78 -4.73 9.69
CA THR A 340 -16.77 -3.64 9.60
C THR A 340 -16.34 -2.59 8.58
N ARG A 341 -17.31 -1.97 7.90
CA ARG A 341 -17.05 -1.01 6.81
C ARG A 341 -16.91 0.42 7.29
#